data_AF-A0A963RUU0-F1
#
_entry.id   AF-A0A963RUU0-F1
#
_cell.length_a   1.000
_cell.length_b   1.000
_cell.length_c   1.000
_cell.angle_alpha   90.00
_cell.angle_beta   90.00
_cell.angle_gamma   90.00
#
_symmetry.space_group_name_H-M   'P 1'
#
loop_
_entity.id
_entity.type
_entity.pdbx_description
1 polymer ?
#
loop_
_entity_poly.entity_id
_entity_poly.type
_entity_poly.pdbx_seq_one_letter_code
_entity_poly.pdbx_strand_id
1 'polypeptide(L)'
;MNASATSQDNTLAAFQRDFVQALFGADGLGAATHPGFAVYRNTVRGGCIDALEANYPVVTALVGRDWFRASAAEYAHQCPPTDVRLMMYGEDFGNFLAGLDSAAELPYLPAVARLERQWREAHVAA
;
A
#
# COMPACT_ATOMS: atom_id res chain seq x y z
N MET A 1 9.85 40.46 27.22
CA MET A 1 8.69 40.99 26.47
C MET A 1 9.20 41.30 25.08
N ASN A 2 9.02 40.49 24.03
CA ASN A 2 7.99 39.51 23.70
C ASN A 2 8.66 38.37 22.89
N ALA A 3 8.44 37.13 23.32
CA ALA A 3 8.82 35.94 22.56
C ALA A 3 7.59 35.52 21.75
N SER A 4 7.55 35.89 20.46
CA SER A 4 6.54 35.40 19.53
C SER A 4 7.13 34.22 18.77
N ALA A 5 6.96 33.04 19.35
CA ALA A 5 7.32 31.76 18.77
C ALA A 5 6.33 31.37 17.66
N THR A 6 6.91 30.92 16.54
CA THR A 6 6.40 29.94 15.58
C THR A 6 5.15 30.32 14.75
N SER A 7 5.40 30.96 13.59
CA SER A 7 4.53 30.77 12.42
C SER A 7 4.59 29.28 12.04
N GLN A 8 3.52 28.54 12.30
CA GLN A 8 3.37 27.15 11.85
C GLN A 8 3.62 27.08 10.33
N ASP A 9 4.42 26.10 9.91
CA ASP A 9 4.77 25.79 8.52
C ASP A 9 3.52 25.40 7.70
N ASN A 10 2.72 26.40 7.31
CA ASN A 10 1.53 26.25 6.47
C ASN A 10 1.92 26.13 4.98
N THR A 11 2.77 25.16 4.67
CA THR A 11 3.24 24.91 3.31
C THR A 11 2.37 23.85 2.64
N LEU A 12 2.14 23.99 1.33
CA LEU A 12 1.44 22.97 0.53
C LEU A 12 2.09 21.59 0.70
N ALA A 13 3.41 21.53 0.78
CA ALA A 13 4.16 20.29 0.95
C ALA A 13 3.85 19.61 2.30
N ALA A 14 3.70 20.38 3.39
CA ALA A 14 3.29 19.85 4.69
C ALA A 14 1.85 19.30 4.61
N PHE A 15 0.92 20.07 4.06
CA PHE A 15 -0.46 19.61 3.87
C PHE A 15 -0.55 18.34 3.01
N GLN A 16 0.18 18.27 1.90
CA GLN A 16 0.20 17.09 1.03
C GLN A 16 0.73 15.86 1.76
N ARG A 17 1.80 16.01 2.54
CA ARG A 17 2.36 14.92 3.34
C ARG A 17 1.34 14.43 4.37
N ASP A 18 0.75 15.35 5.13
CA ASP A 18 -0.22 15.03 6.19
C ASP A 18 -1.49 14.42 5.60
N PHE A 19 -1.94 14.89 4.43
CA PHE A 19 -3.06 14.32 3.70
C PHE A 19 -2.78 12.87 3.26
N VAL A 20 -1.62 12.61 2.66
CA VAL A 20 -1.23 11.24 2.25
C VAL A 20 -1.12 10.32 3.46
N GLN A 21 -0.49 10.76 4.55
CA GLN A 21 -0.40 9.97 5.79
C GLN A 21 -1.78 9.66 6.37
N ALA A 22 -2.69 10.64 6.39
CA ALA A 22 -4.06 10.44 6.85
C ALA A 22 -4.85 9.46 5.97
N LEU A 23 -4.57 9.37 4.67
CA LEU A 23 -5.19 8.36 3.80
C LEU A 23 -4.84 6.93 4.21
N PHE A 24 -3.65 6.71 4.77
CA PHE A 24 -3.18 5.41 5.24
C PHE A 24 -3.43 5.17 6.74
N GLY A 25 -4.13 6.08 7.42
CA GLY A 25 -4.58 5.89 8.80
C GLY A 25 -3.77 6.63 9.86
N ALA A 26 -2.85 7.51 9.48
CA ALA A 26 -2.21 8.40 10.43
C ALA A 26 -3.19 9.47 10.93
N ASP A 27 -3.13 9.78 12.22
CA ASP A 27 -3.83 10.92 12.81
C ASP A 27 -3.06 12.22 12.58
N GLY A 28 -3.75 13.36 12.61
CA GLY A 28 -3.10 14.68 12.59
C GLY A 28 -3.66 15.68 11.58
N LEU A 29 -4.43 15.22 10.59
CA LEU A 29 -5.12 16.13 9.67
C LEU A 29 -6.59 16.33 10.08
N GLY A 30 -6.98 17.56 10.42
CA GLY A 30 -8.36 17.87 10.80
C GLY A 30 -9.41 17.47 9.75
N ALA A 31 -9.05 17.52 8.45
CA ALA A 31 -9.90 17.08 7.35
C ALA A 31 -10.23 15.58 7.37
N ALA A 32 -9.42 14.76 8.04
CA ALA A 32 -9.65 13.31 8.14
C ALA A 32 -10.91 12.95 8.94
N THR A 33 -11.45 13.91 9.70
CA THR A 33 -12.70 13.76 10.46
C THR A 33 -13.95 13.93 9.59
N HIS A 34 -13.82 14.51 8.39
CA HIS A 34 -14.95 14.73 7.49
C HIS A 34 -15.41 13.40 6.85
N PRO A 35 -16.72 13.10 6.77
CA PRO A 35 -17.21 11.84 6.20
C PRO A 35 -16.73 11.57 4.76
N GLY A 36 -16.60 12.63 3.95
CA GLY A 36 -16.05 12.53 2.59
C GLY A 36 -14.62 12.00 2.53
N PHE A 37 -13.81 12.19 3.58
CA PHE A 37 -12.46 11.66 3.65
C PHE A 37 -12.43 10.12 3.71
N ALA A 38 -13.46 9.49 4.27
CA ALA A 38 -13.59 8.04 4.25
C ALA A 38 -13.71 7.49 2.81
N VAL A 39 -14.36 8.24 1.90
CA VAL A 39 -14.45 7.87 0.48
C VAL A 39 -13.06 7.84 -0.15
N TYR A 40 -12.25 8.89 0.06
CA TYR A 40 -10.87 8.93 -0.45
C TYR A 40 -10.02 7.78 0.11
N ARG A 41 -10.11 7.50 1.41
CA ARG A 41 -9.42 6.34 2.02
C ARG A 41 -9.82 5.03 1.36
N ASN A 42 -11.11 4.84 1.12
CA ASN A 42 -11.62 3.63 0.48
C ASN A 42 -11.11 3.49 -0.96
N THR A 43 -11.11 4.58 -1.73
CA THR A 43 -10.58 4.60 -3.10
C THR A 43 -9.09 4.26 -3.12
N VAL A 44 -8.29 4.85 -2.23
CA VAL A 44 -6.84 4.58 -2.13
C VAL A 44 -6.58 3.13 -1.75
N ARG A 45 -7.29 2.60 -0.74
CA ARG A 45 -7.17 1.18 -0.33
C ARG A 45 -7.57 0.24 -1.46
N GLY A 46 -8.71 0.50 -2.13
CA GLY A 46 -9.15 -0.26 -3.28
C GLY A 46 -8.12 -0.28 -4.40
N GLY A 47 -7.58 0.89 -4.76
CA GLY A 47 -6.52 1.01 -5.76
C GLY A 47 -5.23 0.27 -5.39
N CYS A 48 -4.86 0.23 -4.12
CA CYS A 48 -3.71 -0.55 -3.65
C CYS A 48 -3.93 -2.07 -3.84
N ILE A 49 -5.13 -2.56 -3.50
CA ILE A 49 -5.49 -3.97 -3.68
C ILE A 49 -5.54 -4.33 -5.16
N ASP A 50 -6.19 -3.50 -5.98
CA ASP A 50 -6.30 -3.70 -7.42
C ASP A 50 -4.92 -3.70 -8.09
N ALA A 51 -4.03 -2.80 -7.65
CA ALA A 51 -2.64 -2.78 -8.10
C ALA A 51 -1.91 -4.08 -7.74
N LEU A 52 -2.02 -4.56 -6.50
CA LEU A 52 -1.41 -5.83 -6.10
C LEU A 52 -1.94 -7.01 -6.94
N GLU A 53 -3.24 -7.07 -7.19
CA GLU A 53 -3.84 -8.14 -8.00
C GLU A 53 -3.33 -8.12 -9.45
N ALA A 54 -3.24 -6.93 -10.06
CA ALA A 54 -2.66 -6.77 -11.39
C ALA A 54 -1.16 -7.08 -11.43
N ASN A 55 -0.46 -6.83 -10.33
CA ASN A 55 0.98 -7.01 -10.17
C ASN A 55 1.37 -8.48 -9.90
N TYR A 56 0.51 -9.26 -9.27
CA TYR A 56 0.78 -10.65 -8.88
C TYR A 56 -0.27 -11.62 -9.45
N PRO A 57 -0.47 -11.66 -10.78
CA PRO A 57 -1.49 -12.50 -11.40
C PRO A 57 -1.28 -14.00 -11.18
N VAL A 58 -0.04 -14.49 -11.12
CA VAL A 58 0.25 -15.91 -10.87
C VAL A 58 -0.05 -16.27 -9.43
N VAL A 59 0.37 -15.45 -8.46
CA VAL A 59 -0.01 -15.65 -7.04
C VAL A 59 -1.53 -15.64 -6.90
N THR A 60 -2.22 -14.69 -7.53
CA THR A 60 -3.70 -14.61 -7.53
C THR A 60 -4.34 -15.88 -8.08
N ALA A 61 -3.80 -16.43 -9.17
CA ALA A 61 -4.29 -17.67 -9.76
C ALA A 61 -4.07 -18.90 -8.85
N LEU A 62 -2.97 -18.94 -8.09
CA LEU A 62 -2.63 -20.05 -7.21
C LEU A 62 -3.49 -20.12 -5.95
N VAL A 63 -3.79 -18.97 -5.35
CA VAL A 63 -4.51 -18.89 -4.06
C VAL A 63 -6.00 -18.60 -4.22
N GLY A 64 -6.42 -18.18 -5.41
CA GLY A 64 -7.76 -17.70 -5.66
C GLY A 64 -7.95 -16.23 -5.28
N ARG A 65 -8.87 -15.57 -5.98
CA ARG A 65 -9.06 -14.11 -5.90
C ARG A 65 -9.45 -13.62 -4.51
N ASP A 66 -10.35 -14.30 -3.83
CA ASP A 66 -10.86 -13.84 -2.52
C ASP A 66 -9.77 -13.88 -1.45
N TRP A 67 -9.00 -14.98 -1.41
CA TRP A 67 -7.85 -15.10 -0.52
C TRP A 67 -6.78 -14.05 -0.85
N PHE A 68 -6.50 -13.85 -2.14
CA PHE A 68 -5.53 -12.85 -2.58
C PHE A 68 -5.94 -11.45 -2.13
N ARG A 69 -7.19 -11.04 -2.39
CA ARG A 69 -7.67 -9.70 -2.05
C ARG A 69 -7.72 -9.47 -0.54
N ALA A 70 -8.03 -10.49 0.26
CA ALA A 70 -7.94 -10.41 1.71
C ALA A 70 -6.49 -10.17 2.19
N SER A 71 -5.54 -10.96 1.69
CA SER A 71 -4.12 -10.83 2.03
C SER A 71 -3.52 -9.51 1.54
N ALA A 72 -3.93 -9.05 0.35
CA ALA A 72 -3.53 -7.77 -0.22
C ALA A 72 -4.07 -6.58 0.58
N ALA A 73 -5.29 -6.68 1.13
CA ALA A 73 -5.86 -5.65 1.99
C ALA A 73 -5.06 -5.51 3.30
N GLU A 74 -4.66 -6.64 3.89
CA GLU A 74 -3.80 -6.66 5.07
C GLU A 74 -2.40 -6.10 4.78
N TYR A 75 -1.76 -6.56 3.70
CA TYR A 75 -0.48 -6.01 3.25
C TYR A 75 -0.57 -4.50 3.03
N ALA A 76 -1.60 -4.01 2.34
CA ALA A 76 -1.74 -2.59 2.04
C ALA A 76 -1.99 -1.71 3.27
N HIS A 77 -2.49 -2.30 4.35
CA HIS A 77 -2.60 -1.64 5.63
C HIS A 77 -1.24 -1.54 6.34
N GLN A 78 -0.41 -2.58 6.27
CA GLN A 78 0.88 -2.66 6.97
C GLN A 78 2.01 -1.97 6.20
N CYS A 79 1.97 -2.03 4.87
CA CYS A 79 3.01 -1.61 3.95
C CYS A 79 2.42 -0.65 2.90
N PRO A 80 2.06 0.60 3.27
CA PRO A 80 1.50 1.55 2.32
C PRO A 80 2.49 1.86 1.17
N PRO A 81 2.00 2.19 -0.04
CA PRO A 81 2.85 2.54 -1.17
C PRO A 81 3.77 3.73 -0.84
N THR A 82 5.07 3.55 -1.09
CA THR A 82 6.10 4.60 -0.94
C THR A 82 6.44 5.28 -2.27
N ASP A 83 6.01 4.69 -3.40
CA ASP A 83 6.15 5.20 -4.76
C ASP A 83 4.77 5.43 -5.37
N VAL A 84 4.61 6.52 -6.12
CA VAL A 84 3.37 6.86 -6.84
C VAL A 84 3.04 5.88 -7.97
N ARG A 85 4.04 5.14 -8.46
CA ARG A 85 3.90 4.14 -9.53
C ARG A 85 3.35 2.84 -8.96
N LEU A 86 2.02 2.70 -8.95
CA LEU A 86 1.36 1.49 -8.44
C LEU A 86 1.77 0.19 -9.14
N MET A 87 2.29 0.24 -10.37
CA MET A 87 2.88 -0.93 -11.05
C MET A 87 4.11 -1.51 -10.31
N MET A 88 4.80 -0.68 -9.52
CA MET A 88 5.93 -1.04 -8.66
C MET A 88 5.50 -1.34 -7.23
N TYR A 89 4.20 -1.37 -6.95
CA TYR A 89 3.71 -1.61 -5.60
C TYR A 89 3.81 -3.10 -5.22
N GLY A 90 4.10 -3.35 -3.94
CA GLY A 90 4.19 -4.69 -3.35
C GLY A 90 5.59 -5.29 -3.30
N GLU A 91 6.66 -4.49 -3.24
CA GLU A 91 8.05 -4.99 -3.19
C GLU A 91 8.28 -6.09 -2.15
N ASP A 92 7.78 -5.89 -0.93
CA ASP A 92 7.89 -6.83 0.17
C ASP A 92 6.75 -7.87 0.23
N PHE A 93 5.87 -7.91 -0.77
CA PHE A 93 4.70 -8.79 -0.73
C PHE A 93 5.10 -10.27 -0.60
N GLY A 94 6.16 -10.71 -1.28
CA GLY A 94 6.67 -12.07 -1.11
C GLY A 94 7.17 -12.35 0.31
N ASN A 95 7.80 -11.39 0.97
CA ASN A 95 8.24 -11.53 2.37
C ASN A 95 7.05 -11.57 3.32
N PHE A 96 6.05 -10.72 3.08
CA PHE A 96 4.79 -10.72 3.81
C PHE A 96 4.07 -12.07 3.72
N LEU A 97 3.93 -12.63 2.52
CA LEU A 97 3.32 -13.95 2.33
C LEU A 97 4.07 -15.07 3.06
N ALA A 98 5.40 -14.95 3.21
CA ALA A 98 6.20 -15.93 3.96
C ALA A 98 5.89 -15.93 5.47
N GLY A 99 5.32 -14.83 6.00
CA GLY A 99 4.90 -14.71 7.39
C GLY A 99 3.44 -15.08 7.64
N LEU A 100 2.65 -15.39 6.62
CA LEU A 100 1.25 -15.77 6.77
C LEU A 100 1.12 -17.28 7.03
N ASP A 101 0.59 -17.64 8.20
CA ASP A 101 0.24 -19.03 8.51
C ASP A 101 -0.74 -19.62 7.49
N SER A 102 -1.64 -18.81 6.93
CA SER A 102 -2.59 -19.20 5.90
C SER A 102 -1.94 -19.57 4.56
N ALA A 103 -0.67 -19.22 4.34
CA ALA A 103 0.10 -19.60 3.15
C ALA A 103 0.97 -20.85 3.36
N ALA A 104 0.95 -21.47 4.55
CA ALA A 104 1.84 -22.59 4.89
C ALA A 104 1.65 -23.84 4.01
N GLU A 105 0.44 -24.03 3.46
CA GLU A 105 0.15 -25.13 2.52
C GLU A 105 0.83 -24.94 1.14
N LEU A 106 1.27 -23.72 0.84
CA LEU A 106 1.95 -23.36 -0.41
C LEU A 106 3.35 -22.77 -0.10
N PRO A 107 4.31 -23.59 0.37
CA PRO A 107 5.62 -23.10 0.81
C PRO A 107 6.44 -22.40 -0.29
N TYR A 108 6.09 -22.61 -1.57
CA TYR A 108 6.71 -21.95 -2.71
C TYR A 108 6.07 -20.60 -3.08
N LEU A 109 4.92 -20.25 -2.50
CA LEU A 109 4.18 -19.03 -2.84
C LEU A 109 5.01 -17.74 -2.68
N PRO A 110 5.81 -17.56 -1.61
CA PRO A 110 6.70 -16.41 -1.47
C PRO A 110 7.71 -16.28 -2.61
N ALA A 111 8.25 -17.42 -3.09
CA ALA A 111 9.22 -17.43 -4.17
C ALA A 111 8.57 -17.06 -5.51
N VAL A 112 7.34 -17.51 -5.76
CA VAL A 112 6.56 -17.11 -6.96
C VAL A 112 6.30 -15.60 -6.95
N ALA A 113 5.87 -15.05 -5.81
CA ALA A 113 5.67 -13.60 -5.68
C ALA A 113 6.96 -12.82 -5.97
N ARG A 114 8.10 -13.23 -5.41
CA ARG A 114 9.40 -12.61 -5.69
C ARG A 114 9.76 -12.70 -7.18
N LEU A 115 9.49 -13.81 -7.85
CA LEU A 115 9.74 -13.96 -9.29
C LEU A 115 8.90 -12.98 -10.12
N GLU A 116 7.60 -12.87 -9.84
CA GLU A 116 6.72 -11.92 -10.54
C GLU A 116 7.18 -10.47 -10.36
N ARG A 117 7.68 -10.14 -9.16
CA ARG A 117 8.29 -8.83 -8.88
C ARG A 117 9.50 -8.57 -9.77
N GLN A 118 10.48 -9.49 -9.79
CA GLN A 118 11.70 -9.30 -10.59
C GLN A 118 11.42 -9.25 -12.08
N TRP A 119 10.46 -10.04 -12.56
CA TRP A 119 10.03 -9.97 -13.95
C TRP A 119 9.45 -8.60 -14.30
N ARG A 120 8.58 -8.04 -13.46
CA ARG A 120 8.03 -6.68 -13.66
C ARG A 120 9.11 -5.61 -13.64
N GLU A 121 10.03 -5.66 -12.67
CA GLU A 121 11.14 -4.71 -12.61
C GLU A 121 11.97 -4.71 -13.90
N ALA A 122 12.32 -5.91 -14.39
CA ALA A 122 13.06 -6.06 -15.64
C ALA A 122 12.26 -5.55 -16.86
N HIS A 123 10.94 -5.82 -16.90
CA HIS A 123 10.08 -5.40 -18.01
C HIS A 123 9.92 -3.88 -18.10
N VAL A 124 9.86 -3.19 -16.96
CA VAL A 124 9.66 -1.73 -16.90
C VAL A 124 10.95 -0.95 -17.09
N ALA A 125 12.11 -1.59 -16.90
CA ALA A 125 13.42 -0.98 -17.14
C ALA A 125 13.87 -0.98 -18.61
N ALA A 126 13.22 -1.79 -19.46
CA ALA A 126 13.52 -1.95 -20.88
C ALA A 126 12.85 -0.87 -21.75
#